data_AF-A0A520HA26-F1
#
_entry.id   AF-A0A520HA26-F1
#
_cell.length_a   1.000
_cell.length_b   1.000
_cell.length_c   1.000
_cell.angle_alpha   90.00
_cell.angle_beta   90.00
_cell.angle_gamma   90.00
#
_symmetry.space_group_name_H-M   'P 1'
#
loop_
_entity.id
_entity.type
_entity.pdbx_description
1 polymer ?
#
loop_
_entity_poly.entity_id
_entity_poly.type
_entity_poly.pdbx_seq_one_letter_code
_entity_poly.pdbx_strand_id
1 'polypeptide(L)'
;MSVDLSTYNNSWYKPGPLLKRVAWHILSGIFFRTGLFPVYGVKRSLLRIFGAKIGKGLVIKPFVNIKYPWLLEIGDHCWLGEQVWIDNLAQITIGNNVC
;
A
#
# COMPACT_ATOMS: atom_id res chain seq x y z
N MET A 1 13.69 -27.85 -16.57
CA MET A 1 13.26 -26.73 -17.43
C MET A 1 13.96 -25.47 -16.95
N SER A 2 14.65 -24.75 -17.85
CA SER A 2 15.22 -23.44 -17.56
C SER A 2 14.13 -22.37 -17.74
N VAL A 3 14.02 -21.43 -16.81
CA VAL A 3 13.14 -20.26 -16.95
C VAL A 3 13.72 -19.36 -18.04
N ASP A 4 12.91 -18.97 -19.03
CA ASP A 4 13.26 -18.02 -20.08
C ASP A 4 12.62 -16.66 -19.78
N LEU A 5 13.45 -15.64 -19.51
CA LEU A 5 12.98 -14.30 -19.21
C LEU A 5 12.61 -13.50 -20.47
N SER A 6 13.00 -13.96 -21.67
CA SER A 6 12.66 -13.29 -22.93
C SER A 6 11.16 -13.34 -23.23
N THR A 7 10.43 -14.31 -22.64
CA THR A 7 8.98 -14.45 -22.78
C THR A 7 8.18 -13.62 -21.78
N TYR A 8 8.81 -12.78 -20.96
CA TYR A 8 8.12 -11.97 -19.96
C TYR A 8 7.15 -10.97 -20.59
N ASN A 9 5.92 -10.91 -20.09
CA ASN A 9 4.88 -10.00 -20.56
C ASN A 9 4.19 -9.31 -19.38
N ASN A 10 4.21 -7.98 -19.38
CA ASN A 10 3.56 -7.13 -18.39
C ASN A 10 2.49 -6.20 -19.00
N SER A 11 1.96 -6.49 -20.18
CA SER A 11 0.92 -5.69 -20.83
C SER A 11 -0.35 -5.51 -19.96
N TRP A 12 -0.61 -6.45 -19.05
CA TRP A 12 -1.68 -6.38 -18.05
C TRP A 12 -1.42 -5.35 -16.94
N TYR A 13 -0.17 -4.95 -16.74
CA TYR A 13 0.25 -4.08 -15.64
C TYR A 13 -0.06 -2.63 -15.93
N LYS A 14 -1.02 -2.08 -15.18
CA LYS A 14 -1.48 -0.69 -15.31
C LYS A 14 -1.25 0.04 -13.98
N PRO A 15 -0.07 0.64 -13.76
CA PRO A 15 0.29 1.24 -12.48
C PRO A 15 -0.40 2.59 -12.19
N GLY A 16 -1.25 3.07 -13.09
CA GLY A 16 -1.91 4.37 -12.96
C GLY A 16 -1.00 5.56 -13.32
N PRO A 17 -1.53 6.80 -13.19
CA PRO A 17 -0.86 8.01 -13.66
C PRO A 17 0.49 8.28 -12.99
N LEU A 18 1.47 8.74 -13.76
CA LEU A 18 2.83 9.01 -13.28
C LEU A 18 2.84 10.00 -12.11
N LEU A 19 2.11 11.11 -12.22
CA LEU A 19 2.03 12.13 -11.17
C LEU A 19 1.51 11.55 -9.86
N LYS A 20 0.48 10.68 -9.93
CA LYS A 20 -0.07 10.01 -8.76
C LYS A 20 0.96 9.10 -8.10
N ARG A 21 1.74 8.37 -8.89
CA ARG A 21 2.81 7.50 -8.40
C ARG A 21 3.96 8.28 -7.77
N VAL A 22 4.38 9.38 -8.38
CA VAL A 22 5.45 10.24 -7.86
C VAL A 22 5.02 10.89 -6.55
N ALA A 23 3.82 11.49 -6.52
CA ALA A 23 3.26 12.08 -5.30
C ALA A 23 3.15 11.04 -4.18
N TRP A 24 2.66 9.84 -4.50
CA TRP A 24 2.58 8.76 -3.53
C TRP A 24 3.96 8.33 -3.02
N HIS A 25 4.96 8.20 -3.90
CA HIS A 25 6.29 7.77 -3.50
C HIS A 25 6.91 8.72 -2.47
N ILE A 26 6.79 10.03 -2.70
CA ILE A 26 7.29 11.07 -1.79
C ILE A 26 6.54 11.02 -0.45
N LEU A 27 5.20 11.01 -0.48
CA LEU A 27 4.38 11.01 0.73
C LEU A 27 4.51 9.69 1.52
N SER A 28 4.62 8.56 0.84
CA SER A 28 4.91 7.25 1.43
C SER A 28 6.26 7.25 2.14
N GLY A 29 7.28 7.82 1.50
CA GLY A 29 8.60 8.03 2.08
C GLY A 29 8.56 8.81 3.38
N ILE A 30 7.77 9.89 3.46
CA ILE A 30 7.68 10.75 4.64
C ILE A 30 6.86 10.08 5.76
N PHE A 31 5.64 9.60 5.44
CA PHE A 31 4.65 9.21 6.45
C PHE A 31 4.62 7.73 6.80
N PHE A 32 5.04 6.82 5.91
CA PHE A 32 4.86 5.37 6.10
C PHE A 32 6.18 4.63 6.30
N ARG A 33 7.19 4.97 5.48
CA ARG A 33 8.50 4.33 5.47
C ARG A 33 9.46 4.88 6.53
N THR A 34 8.95 5.61 7.52
CA THR A 34 9.69 6.17 8.65
C THR A 34 9.05 5.77 9.98
N GLY A 35 9.81 5.86 11.06
CA GLY A 35 9.30 5.77 12.44
C GLY A 35 8.87 7.10 13.05
N LEU A 36 9.01 8.21 12.33
CA LEU A 36 8.86 9.57 12.88
C LEU A 36 7.40 10.02 13.00
N PHE A 37 6.48 9.38 12.27
CA PHE A 37 5.07 9.74 12.25
C PHE A 37 4.19 8.64 12.87
N PRO A 38 4.04 8.59 14.21
CA PRO A 38 3.22 7.58 14.89
C PRO A 38 1.71 7.85 14.82
N VAL A 39 1.26 8.86 14.05
CA VAL A 39 -0.15 9.27 14.01
C VAL A 39 -0.92 8.44 12.97
N TYR A 40 -1.60 7.40 13.43
CA TYR A 40 -2.36 6.49 12.56
C TYR A 40 -3.52 7.18 11.82
N GLY A 41 -4.13 8.22 12.41
CA GLY A 41 -5.19 9.00 11.77
C GLY A 41 -4.75 9.59 10.43
N VAL A 42 -3.59 10.26 10.41
CA VAL A 42 -3.02 10.88 9.21
C VAL A 42 -2.71 9.84 8.15
N LYS A 43 -2.06 8.74 8.52
CA LYS A 43 -1.75 7.64 7.59
C LYS A 43 -3.01 7.07 6.93
N ARG A 44 -4.06 6.81 7.72
CA ARG A 44 -5.34 6.30 7.20
C ARG A 44 -6.00 7.30 6.24
N SER A 45 -6.04 8.57 6.60
CA SER A 45 -6.60 9.62 5.72
C SER A 45 -5.82 9.74 4.42
N LEU A 46 -4.49 9.70 4.48
CA LEU A 46 -3.63 9.78 3.32
C LEU A 46 -3.82 8.58 2.37
N LEU A 47 -3.96 7.36 2.91
CA LEU A 47 -4.32 6.17 2.12
C LEU A 47 -5.66 6.36 1.40
N ARG A 48 -6.69 6.86 2.10
CA ARG A 48 -8.01 7.13 1.50
C ARG A 48 -7.95 8.19 0.41
N ILE A 49 -7.21 9.28 0.61
CA ILE A 49 -6.99 10.32 -0.42
C ILE A 49 -6.39 9.72 -1.69
N PHE A 50 -5.44 8.77 -1.55
CA PHE A 50 -4.84 8.10 -2.69
C PHE A 50 -5.71 7.00 -3.32
N GLY A 51 -6.89 6.73 -2.76
CA GLY A 51 -7.90 5.82 -3.31
C GLY A 51 -7.98 4.46 -2.63
N ALA A 52 -7.29 4.24 -1.51
CA ALA A 52 -7.47 3.01 -0.74
C ALA A 52 -8.82 2.99 -0.03
N LYS A 53 -9.44 1.82 0.05
CA LYS A 53 -10.60 1.59 0.90
C LYS A 53 -10.14 1.07 2.25
N ILE A 54 -10.36 1.84 3.30
CA ILE A 54 -9.84 1.53 4.63
C ILE A 54 -10.98 1.55 5.64
N GLY A 55 -11.20 0.42 6.31
CA GLY A 55 -12.13 0.26 7.42
C GLY A 55 -11.75 1.03 8.69
N LYS A 56 -12.46 0.72 9.77
CA LYS A 56 -12.27 1.27 11.11
C LYS A 56 -11.11 0.57 11.81
N GLY A 57 -10.48 1.24 12.78
CA GLY A 57 -9.50 0.60 13.65
C GLY A 57 -8.18 0.14 13.01
N LEU A 58 -7.88 0.51 11.76
CA LEU A 58 -6.59 0.16 11.13
C LEU A 58 -5.41 0.74 11.93
N VAL A 59 -4.47 -0.12 12.33
CA VAL A 59 -3.19 0.24 12.95
C VAL A 59 -2.08 0.06 11.92
N ILE A 60 -1.22 1.07 11.75
CA ILE A 60 -0.14 1.05 10.75
C ILE A 60 1.18 1.34 11.45
N LYS A 61 1.95 0.28 11.71
CA LYS A 61 3.23 0.37 12.39
C LYS A 61 4.29 1.14 11.57
N PRO A 62 5.42 1.52 12.18
CA PRO A 62 6.55 2.12 11.47
C PRO A 62 7.06 1.27 10.30
N PHE A 63 7.66 1.95 9.33
CA PHE A 63 8.37 1.35 8.20
C PHE A 63 7.51 0.51 7.24
N VAL A 64 6.18 0.64 7.31
CA VAL A 64 5.27 -0.01 6.35
C VAL A 64 5.47 0.58 4.95
N ASN A 65 5.49 -0.27 3.95
CA ASN A 65 5.59 0.11 2.54
C ASN A 65 4.35 -0.37 1.77
N ILE A 66 3.66 0.54 1.09
CA ILE A 66 2.49 0.23 0.26
C ILE A 66 2.76 0.80 -1.12
N LYS A 67 2.69 -0.04 -2.16
CA LYS A 67 3.07 0.39 -3.52
C LYS A 67 2.01 1.26 -4.18
N TYR A 68 0.77 0.79 -4.27
CA TYR A 68 -0.33 1.48 -4.95
C TYR A 68 -1.60 1.50 -4.09
N PRO A 69 -1.82 2.55 -3.26
CA PRO A 69 -2.99 2.60 -2.37
C PRO A 69 -4.34 2.47 -3.08
N TRP A 70 -4.45 2.95 -4.32
CA TRP A 70 -5.67 2.81 -5.13
C TRP A 70 -6.00 1.38 -5.57
N LEU A 71 -5.12 0.42 -5.29
CA LEU A 71 -5.34 -1.02 -5.51
C LEU A 71 -5.41 -1.76 -4.17
N LEU A 72 -5.78 -1.09 -3.09
CA LEU A 72 -5.77 -1.64 -1.74
C LEU A 72 -7.12 -1.43 -1.05
N GLU A 73 -7.65 -2.54 -0.54
CA GLU A 73 -8.82 -2.57 0.33
C GLU A 73 -8.44 -3.28 1.63
N ILE A 74 -8.72 -2.66 2.77
CA ILE A 74 -8.47 -3.20 4.11
C ILE A 74 -9.74 -3.05 4.93
N GLY A 75 -10.21 -4.15 5.51
CA GLY A 75 -11.37 -4.21 6.38
C GLY A 75 -11.18 -3.54 7.75
N ASP A 76 -12.14 -3.80 8.63
CA ASP A 76 -12.17 -3.27 9.98
C ASP A 76 -11.20 -4.02 10.90
N HIS A 77 -10.63 -3.30 11.87
CA HIS A 77 -9.81 -3.81 12.96
C HIS A 77 -8.59 -4.61 12.50
N CYS A 78 -7.87 -4.10 11.50
CA CYS A 78 -6.66 -4.73 10.98
C CYS A 78 -5.38 -4.06 11.44
N TRP A 79 -4.30 -4.82 11.58
CA TRP A 79 -2.98 -4.31 11.95
C TRP A 79 -1.98 -4.59 10.83
N LEU A 80 -1.18 -3.58 10.45
CA LEU A 80 -0.02 -3.77 9.59
C LEU A 80 1.22 -3.71 10.47
N GLY A 81 1.93 -4.84 10.54
CA GLY A 81 3.17 -4.99 11.31
C GLY A 81 4.31 -4.09 10.82
N GLU A 82 5.36 -4.01 11.63
CA GLU A 82 6.55 -3.23 11.29
C GLU A 82 7.23 -3.78 10.04
N GLN A 83 7.72 -2.89 9.18
CA GLN A 83 8.45 -3.24 7.96
C GLN A 83 7.65 -4.08 6.94
N VAL A 84 6.33 -4.22 7.12
CA VAL A 84 5.47 -4.92 6.17
C VAL A 84 5.49 -4.21 4.82
N TRP A 85 5.62 -4.99 3.75
CA TRP A 85 5.53 -4.50 2.38
C TRP A 85 4.34 -5.11 1.65
N ILE A 86 3.40 -4.25 1.24
CA ILE A 86 2.29 -4.58 0.35
C ILE A 86 2.68 -4.21 -1.08
N ASP A 87 3.19 -5.18 -1.84
CA ASP A 87 3.59 -5.04 -3.25
C ASP A 87 2.40 -5.28 -4.20
N ASN A 88 1.38 -4.42 -4.13
CA ASN A 88 0.15 -4.61 -4.89
C ASN A 88 0.25 -4.09 -6.33
N LEU A 89 0.60 -4.97 -7.29
CA LEU A 89 0.54 -4.68 -8.73
C LEU A 89 -0.90 -4.74 -9.30
N ALA A 90 -1.80 -5.37 -8.58
CA ALA A 90 -3.22 -5.52 -8.84
C ALA A 90 -4.01 -5.32 -7.53
N GLN A 91 -5.34 -5.41 -7.58
CA GLN A 91 -6.18 -5.24 -6.39
C GLN A 91 -5.82 -6.28 -5.31
N ILE A 92 -5.54 -5.80 -4.10
CA ILE A 92 -5.41 -6.61 -2.88
C ILE A 92 -6.53 -6.24 -1.92
N THR A 93 -7.16 -7.26 -1.33
CA THR A 93 -8.19 -7.10 -0.29
C THR A 93 -7.77 -7.85 0.97
N ILE A 94 -7.64 -7.11 2.07
CA ILE A 94 -7.45 -7.65 3.42
C ILE A 94 -8.81 -7.60 4.12
N GLY A 95 -9.25 -8.74 4.67
CA GLY A 95 -10.54 -8.87 5.35
C GLY A 95 -10.62 -8.12 6.69
N ASN A 96 -11.64 -8.43 7.49
CA ASN A 96 -11.78 -7.87 8.84
C ASN A 96 -10.98 -8.70 9.87
N ASN A 97 -10.50 -8.07 10.93
CA ASN A 97 -9.78 -8.72 12.05
C ASN A 97 -8.52 -9.48 11.61
N VAL A 98 -7.68 -8.86 10.78
CA VAL A 98 -6.41 -9.44 10.27
C VAL A 98 -5.20 -8.70 10.84
N CYS A 99 -4.11 -9.41 11.10
CA CYS A 99 -2.83 -8.85 11.56
C CYS A 99 -1.68 -9.26 10.63
#